data_AF-A0AAW7MFD5-F1
#
_entry.id   AF-A0AAW7MFD5-F1
#
_cell.length_a   1.000
_cell.length_b   1.000
_cell.length_c   1.000
_cell.angle_alpha   90.00
_cell.angle_beta   90.00
_cell.angle_gamma   90.00
#
_symmetry.space_group_name_H-M   'P 1'
#
loop_
_entity.id
_entity.type
_entity.pdbx_description
1 polymer ?
#
loop_
_entity_poly.entity_id
_entity_poly.type
_entity_poly.pdbx_seq_one_letter_code
_entity_poly.pdbx_strand_id
1 'polypeptide(L)'
;MLVPIIINIIAVSIIFFIDLYRHNYKQLTFSSMLIAITVNGLINLFLVGNYDYISFYTPIMLIVWTVLQLYLDHKHPTRMIKNQKFIAFIITIIVSTSLILTYITSNDSYYMSIPYLSPAIFLIGAILLFYSTFQPQEQAQIKLLSVIKHPITLGHLIIILSLILMTLLTPYWYAFIIVYLLFILYLFWVNVFSIKK
;
A
#
# COMPACT_ATOMS: atom_id res chain seq x y z
N MET A 1 15.67 17.88 -5.01
CA MET A 1 15.23 16.47 -4.95
C MET A 1 15.91 15.65 -3.84
N LEU A 2 17.18 15.88 -3.50
CA LEU A 2 17.90 15.06 -2.53
C LEU A 2 17.32 15.14 -1.10
N VAL A 3 16.89 16.33 -0.65
CA VAL A 3 16.30 16.53 0.69
C VAL A 3 15.01 15.71 0.91
N PRO A 4 13.98 15.76 0.03
CA PRO A 4 12.81 14.88 0.16
C PRO A 4 13.15 13.39 0.22
N ILE A 5 14.13 12.93 -0.57
CA ILE A 5 14.57 11.53 -0.57
C ILE A 5 15.14 11.14 0.81
N ILE A 6 16.02 11.98 1.38
CA ILE A 6 16.58 11.76 2.72
C ILE A 6 15.47 11.67 3.76
N ILE A 7 14.49 12.58 3.71
CA ILE A 7 13.36 12.59 4.64
C ILE A 7 12.57 11.27 4.54
N ASN A 8 12.32 10.77 3.33
CA ASN A 8 11.65 9.49 3.14
C ASN A 8 12.41 8.33 3.77
N ILE A 9 13.73 8.26 3.54
CA ILE A 9 14.58 7.20 4.10
C ILE A 9 14.56 7.25 5.63
N ILE A 10 14.68 8.45 6.22
CA ILE A 10 14.64 8.63 7.68
C ILE A 10 13.28 8.18 8.24
N ALA A 11 12.17 8.60 7.63
CA ALA A 11 10.84 8.22 8.08
C ALA A 11 10.61 6.69 8.03
N VAL A 12 11.00 6.03 6.92
CA VAL A 12 10.95 4.56 6.83
C VAL A 12 11.81 3.93 7.92
N SER A 13 13.03 4.43 8.14
CA SER A 13 13.96 3.90 9.15
C SER A 13 13.39 3.98 10.56
N ILE A 14 12.81 5.11 10.94
CA ILE A 14 12.20 5.30 12.27
C ILE A 14 11.05 4.31 12.47
N ILE A 15 10.13 4.22 11.51
CA ILE A 15 8.94 3.36 11.62
C ILE A 15 9.34 1.87 11.68
N PHE A 16 10.29 1.46 10.84
CA PHE A 16 10.79 0.09 10.84
C PHE A 16 11.53 -0.25 12.12
N PHE A 17 12.34 0.68 12.64
CA PHE A 17 13.06 0.46 13.89
C PHE A 17 12.10 0.32 15.08
N ILE A 18 11.05 1.15 15.13
CA ILE A 18 9.99 1.04 16.15
C ILE A 18 9.30 -0.33 16.07
N ASP A 19 8.91 -0.77 14.88
CA ASP A 19 8.22 -2.06 14.71
C ASP A 19 9.13 -3.26 15.04
N LEU A 20 10.39 -3.21 14.62
CA LEU A 20 11.39 -4.22 14.97
C LEU A 20 11.62 -4.27 16.48
N TYR A 21 11.81 -3.11 17.12
CA TYR A 21 12.02 -3.02 18.57
C TYR A 21 10.83 -3.62 19.32
N ARG A 22 9.59 -3.26 18.93
CA ARG A 22 8.35 -3.81 19.52
C ARG A 22 8.29 -5.34 19.48
N HIS A 23 8.86 -5.96 18.45
CA HIS A 23 8.85 -7.42 18.28
C HIS A 23 10.20 -8.08 18.58
N ASN A 24 11.07 -7.45 19.37
CA ASN A 24 12.38 -7.97 19.74
C ASN A 24 13.25 -8.36 18.52
N TYR A 25 13.16 -7.58 17.43
CA TYR A 25 13.83 -7.77 16.15
C TYR A 25 13.51 -9.07 15.42
N LYS A 26 12.52 -9.86 15.89
CA LYS A 26 12.22 -11.18 15.30
C LYS A 26 11.44 -11.06 13.99
N GLN A 27 10.61 -10.04 13.85
CA GLN A 27 9.69 -9.88 12.73
C GLN A 27 9.41 -8.42 12.42
N LEU A 28 9.03 -8.18 11.17
CA LEU A 28 8.48 -6.92 10.68
C LEU A 28 7.03 -7.17 10.23
N THR A 29 6.14 -6.20 10.44
CA THR A 29 4.73 -6.34 10.03
C THR A 29 4.51 -5.73 8.65
N PHE A 30 3.58 -6.29 7.87
CA PHE A 30 3.17 -5.63 6.63
C PHE A 30 2.50 -4.27 6.92
N SER A 31 1.78 -4.17 8.04
CA SER A 31 1.27 -2.90 8.56
C SER A 31 2.35 -1.83 8.70
N SER A 32 3.56 -2.14 9.19
CA SER A 32 4.62 -1.13 9.33
C SER A 32 5.13 -0.63 7.98
N MET A 33 5.14 -1.48 6.94
CA MET A 33 5.43 -1.05 5.56
C MET A 33 4.40 -0.03 5.07
N LEU A 34 3.10 -0.33 5.26
CA LEU A 34 2.03 0.57 4.83
C LEU A 34 1.99 1.87 5.64
N ILE A 35 2.24 1.81 6.96
CA ILE A 35 2.37 3.00 7.80
C ILE A 35 3.51 3.87 7.28
N ALA A 36 4.67 3.29 6.98
CA ALA A 36 5.81 4.03 6.46
C ALA A 36 5.50 4.71 5.12
N ILE A 37 4.89 3.99 4.17
CA ILE A 37 4.48 4.55 2.87
C ILE A 37 3.45 5.66 3.06
N THR A 38 2.48 5.49 3.96
CA THR A 38 1.41 6.47 4.22
C THR A 38 1.93 7.74 4.86
N VAL A 39 2.76 7.62 5.90
CA VAL A 39 3.39 8.77 6.56
C VAL A 39 4.25 9.54 5.55
N ASN A 40 5.01 8.83 4.72
CA ASN A 40 5.76 9.45 3.65
C ASN A 40 4.89 10.12 2.59
N GLY A 41 3.79 9.49 2.17
CA GLY A 41 2.82 10.12 1.27
C GLY A 41 2.28 11.44 1.84
N LEU A 42 1.95 11.49 3.12
CA LEU A 42 1.53 12.73 3.78
C LEU A 42 2.64 13.78 3.84
N ILE A 43 3.85 13.41 4.27
CA ILE A 43 4.99 14.32 4.30
C ILE A 43 5.28 14.88 2.90
N ASN A 44 5.30 14.01 1.89
CA ASN A 44 5.58 14.37 0.51
C ASN A 44 4.50 15.31 -0.07
N LEU A 45 3.23 15.14 0.29
CA LEU A 45 2.16 16.04 -0.11
C LEU A 45 2.46 17.49 0.33
N PHE A 46 2.88 17.68 1.59
CA PHE A 46 3.23 19.01 2.11
C PHE A 46 4.57 19.54 1.56
N LEU A 47 5.55 18.66 1.34
CA LEU A 47 6.85 19.08 0.80
C LEU A 47 6.79 19.50 -0.67
N VAL A 48 5.98 18.81 -1.48
CA VAL A 48 5.82 19.12 -2.91
C VAL A 48 4.89 20.32 -3.08
N GLY A 49 3.83 20.43 -2.27
CA GLY A 49 2.90 21.58 -2.31
C GLY A 49 1.97 21.59 -3.52
N ASN A 50 1.88 20.49 -4.27
CA ASN A 50 0.91 20.30 -5.33
C ASN A 50 -0.32 19.60 -4.76
N TYR A 51 -1.51 20.16 -4.99
CA TYR A 51 -2.78 19.70 -4.42
C TYR A 51 -3.82 19.43 -5.53
N ASP A 52 -3.45 18.59 -6.48
CA ASP A 52 -4.36 18.08 -7.51
C ASP A 52 -5.06 16.79 -7.06
N TYR A 53 -5.88 16.21 -7.96
CA TYR A 53 -6.63 15.00 -7.66
C TYR A 53 -5.72 13.83 -7.27
N ILE A 54 -4.64 13.58 -8.03
CA ILE A 54 -3.74 12.44 -7.80
C ILE A 54 -3.02 12.60 -6.46
N SER A 55 -2.40 13.76 -6.24
CA SER A 55 -1.64 14.08 -5.02
C SER A 55 -2.52 14.08 -3.78
N PHE A 56 -3.80 14.46 -3.88
CA PHE A 56 -4.73 14.44 -2.75
C PHE A 56 -5.36 13.06 -2.49
N TYR A 57 -5.81 12.35 -3.53
CA TYR A 57 -6.48 11.05 -3.34
C TYR A 57 -5.50 9.91 -3.03
N THR A 58 -4.28 9.93 -3.55
CA THR A 58 -3.27 8.89 -3.26
C THR A 58 -3.03 8.71 -1.75
N PRO A 59 -2.71 9.76 -0.95
CA PRO A 59 -2.51 9.60 0.48
C PRO A 59 -3.80 9.19 1.22
N ILE A 60 -4.99 9.62 0.77
CA ILE A 60 -6.26 9.16 1.34
C ILE A 60 -6.40 7.64 1.17
N MET A 61 -6.15 7.13 -0.04
CA MET A 61 -6.21 5.69 -0.33
C MET A 61 -5.19 4.91 0.51
N LEU A 62 -3.98 5.45 0.69
CA LEU A 62 -2.95 4.87 1.55
C LEU A 62 -3.37 4.85 3.04
N ILE A 63 -4.00 5.92 3.54
CA ILE A 63 -4.56 5.97 4.91
C ILE A 63 -5.62 4.88 5.08
N VAL A 64 -6.62 4.83 4.19
CA VAL A 64 -7.71 3.85 4.26
C VAL A 64 -7.14 2.43 4.19
N TRP A 65 -6.18 2.19 3.30
CA TRP A 65 -5.55 0.88 3.18
C TRP A 65 -4.79 0.50 4.46
N THR A 66 -4.04 1.44 5.04
CA THR A 66 -3.30 1.21 6.28
C THR A 66 -4.23 0.89 7.45
N VAL A 67 -5.34 1.63 7.59
CA VAL A 67 -6.34 1.38 8.63
C VAL A 67 -6.99 0.00 8.46
N LEU A 68 -7.37 -0.37 7.24
CA LEU A 68 -7.91 -1.70 6.95
C LEU A 68 -6.90 -2.80 7.25
N GLN A 69 -5.63 -2.59 6.91
CA GLN A 69 -4.57 -3.56 7.18
C GLN A 69 -4.30 -3.73 8.68
N LEU A 70 -4.33 -2.64 9.45
CA LEU A 70 -4.22 -2.70 10.92
C LEU A 70 -5.40 -3.45 11.54
N TYR A 71 -6.62 -3.19 11.05
CA TYR A 71 -7.80 -3.92 11.48
C TYR A 71 -7.73 -5.41 11.14
N LEU A 72 -7.23 -5.75 9.95
CA LEU A 72 -6.98 -7.13 9.54
C LEU A 72 -5.94 -7.82 10.42
N ASP A 73 -4.85 -7.16 10.77
CA ASP A 73 -3.81 -7.72 11.63
C ASP A 73 -4.32 -7.94 13.06
N HIS A 74 -5.24 -7.10 13.54
CA HIS A 74 -5.91 -7.30 14.82
C HIS A 74 -6.79 -8.56 14.83
N LYS A 75 -7.48 -8.86 13.73
CA LYS A 75 -8.33 -10.06 13.59
C LYS A 75 -7.55 -11.33 13.25
N HIS A 76 -6.50 -11.20 12.42
CA HIS A 76 -5.72 -12.29 11.86
C HIS A 76 -4.21 -12.01 12.02
N PRO A 77 -3.62 -12.29 13.19
CA PRO A 77 -2.26 -11.83 13.54
C PRO A 77 -1.11 -12.50 12.76
N THR A 78 -1.36 -13.27 11.70
CA THR A 78 -0.35 -14.13 11.05
C THR A 78 0.52 -13.43 9.99
N ARG A 79 0.34 -12.13 9.73
CA ARG A 79 0.99 -11.42 8.61
C ARG A 79 2.36 -10.83 8.96
N MET A 80 3.27 -11.72 9.34
CA MET A 80 4.59 -11.36 9.87
C MET A 80 5.70 -11.70 8.87
N ILE A 81 6.52 -10.71 8.53
CA ILE A 81 7.72 -10.82 7.70
C ILE A 81 8.89 -11.22 8.62
N LYS A 82 9.17 -12.52 8.67
CA LYS A 82 10.28 -13.06 9.47
C LYS A 82 11.63 -13.01 8.72
N ASN A 83 11.60 -13.33 7.44
CA ASN A 83 12.77 -13.36 6.57
C ASN A 83 12.80 -12.14 5.64
N GLN A 84 13.99 -11.75 5.15
CA GLN A 84 14.15 -10.69 4.14
C GLN A 84 13.66 -9.29 4.55
N LYS A 85 13.81 -8.93 5.83
CA LYS A 85 13.45 -7.62 6.40
C LYS A 85 14.16 -6.45 5.68
N PHE A 86 15.41 -6.67 5.27
CA PHE A 86 16.20 -5.70 4.52
C PHE A 86 15.60 -5.39 3.14
N ILE A 87 15.04 -6.39 2.46
CA ILE A 87 14.38 -6.21 1.17
C ILE A 87 13.06 -5.45 1.36
N ALA A 88 12.30 -5.75 2.41
CA ALA A 88 11.12 -4.96 2.80
C ALA A 88 11.47 -3.48 2.97
N PHE A 89 12.59 -3.21 3.65
CA PHE A 89 13.07 -1.86 3.90
C PHE A 89 13.39 -1.13 2.59
N ILE A 90 14.18 -1.74 1.70
CA ILE A 90 14.51 -1.18 0.38
C ILE A 90 13.25 -0.89 -0.42
N ILE A 91 12.34 -1.85 -0.54
CA ILE A 91 11.12 -1.70 -1.35
C ILE A 91 10.22 -0.60 -0.79
N THR A 92 10.12 -0.51 0.54
CA THR A 92 9.34 0.56 1.19
C THR A 92 9.93 1.94 0.90
N ILE A 93 11.27 2.07 0.90
CA ILE A 93 11.94 3.32 0.48
C ILE A 93 11.64 3.64 -0.98
N ILE A 94 11.76 2.65 -1.88
CA ILE A 94 11.52 2.85 -3.31
C ILE A 94 10.09 3.34 -3.55
N VAL A 95 9.09 2.66 -2.96
CA VAL A 95 7.68 3.06 -3.08
C VAL A 95 7.46 4.45 -2.47
N SER A 96 7.96 4.71 -1.26
CA SER A 96 7.81 6.01 -0.60
C SER A 96 8.42 7.15 -1.42
N THR A 97 9.60 6.91 -2.01
CA THR A 97 10.30 7.90 -2.84
C THR A 97 9.58 8.11 -4.17
N SER A 98 8.97 7.07 -4.75
CA SER A 98 8.19 7.21 -5.98
C SER A 98 6.98 8.14 -5.82
N LEU A 99 6.40 8.25 -4.61
CA LEU A 99 5.30 9.18 -4.34
C LEU A 99 5.71 10.64 -4.55
N ILE A 100 6.98 11.01 -4.28
CA ILE A 100 7.49 12.35 -4.58
C ILE A 100 7.37 12.63 -6.08
N LEU A 101 7.85 11.70 -6.91
CA LEU A 101 7.78 11.85 -8.36
C LEU A 101 6.33 11.89 -8.83
N THR A 102 5.46 11.03 -8.30
CA THR A 102 4.03 11.04 -8.60
C THR A 102 3.40 12.41 -8.34
N TYR A 103 3.69 13.05 -7.20
CA TYR A 103 3.09 14.36 -6.86
C TYR A 103 3.71 15.53 -7.60
N ILE A 104 4.98 15.42 -8.01
CA ILE A 104 5.62 16.45 -8.85
C ILE A 104 5.02 16.43 -10.25
N THR A 105 4.80 15.25 -10.82
CA THR A 105 4.37 15.09 -12.21
C THR A 105 2.87 14.91 -12.40
N SER A 106 2.09 14.95 -11.32
CA SER A 106 0.65 14.68 -11.34
C SER A 106 -0.15 15.68 -12.18
N ASN A 107 0.24 16.95 -12.19
CA ASN A 107 -0.39 18.00 -13.01
C ASN A 107 -0.21 17.79 -14.52
N ASP A 108 0.85 17.07 -14.91
CA ASP A 108 1.21 16.82 -16.30
C ASP A 108 0.60 15.52 -16.86
N SER A 109 -0.41 14.97 -16.18
CA SER A 109 -1.09 13.75 -16.65
C SER A 109 -1.82 13.99 -17.96
N TYR A 110 -1.54 13.13 -18.96
CA TYR A 110 -2.11 13.26 -20.30
C TYR A 110 -3.65 13.09 -20.32
N TYR A 111 -4.18 12.22 -19.44
CA TYR A 111 -5.62 11.96 -19.34
C TYR A 111 -6.02 11.66 -17.89
N MET A 112 -6.73 12.60 -17.27
CA MET A 112 -7.19 12.49 -15.88
C MET A 112 -8.33 11.47 -15.67
N SER A 113 -8.98 10.99 -16.73
CA SER A 113 -10.08 10.02 -16.64
C SER A 113 -9.67 8.70 -15.99
N ILE A 114 -8.41 8.26 -16.16
CA ILE A 114 -7.91 7.02 -15.55
C ILE A 114 -7.67 7.20 -14.04
N PRO A 115 -6.95 8.24 -13.57
CA PRO A 115 -6.90 8.59 -12.15
C PRO A 115 -8.29 8.69 -11.50
N TYR A 116 -9.28 9.27 -12.16
CA TYR A 116 -10.64 9.36 -11.62
C TYR A 116 -11.34 8.00 -11.44
N LEU A 117 -10.98 6.97 -12.21
CA LEU A 117 -11.50 5.61 -12.04
C LEU A 117 -10.85 4.88 -10.85
N SER A 118 -9.62 5.27 -10.48
CA SER A 118 -8.82 4.56 -9.48
C SER A 118 -9.53 4.40 -8.12
N PRO A 119 -10.16 5.43 -7.52
CA PRO A 119 -10.88 5.26 -6.25
C PRO A 119 -12.03 4.25 -6.31
N ALA A 120 -12.73 4.12 -7.43
CA ALA A 120 -13.78 3.12 -7.59
C ALA A 120 -13.21 1.69 -7.54
N ILE A 121 -12.10 1.45 -8.25
CA ILE A 121 -11.39 0.15 -8.23
C ILE A 121 -10.83 -0.13 -6.83
N PHE A 122 -10.29 0.88 -6.16
CA PHE A 122 -9.81 0.76 -4.79
C PHE A 122 -10.90 0.33 -3.82
N LEU A 123 -12.10 0.91 -3.92
CA LEU A 123 -13.22 0.52 -3.06
C LEU A 123 -13.57 -0.96 -3.21
N ILE A 124 -13.50 -1.52 -4.42
CA ILE A 124 -13.69 -2.96 -4.64
C ILE A 124 -12.65 -3.76 -3.83
N GLY A 125 -11.37 -3.38 -3.90
CA GLY A 125 -10.32 -4.04 -3.12
C GLY A 125 -10.49 -3.87 -1.61
N ALA A 126 -10.87 -2.68 -1.15
CA ALA A 126 -11.14 -2.36 0.24
C ALA A 126 -12.32 -3.18 0.80
N ILE A 127 -13.40 -3.32 0.03
CA ILE A 127 -14.57 -4.14 0.39
C ILE A 127 -14.15 -5.60 0.57
N LEU A 128 -13.32 -6.15 -0.32
CA LEU A 128 -12.82 -7.52 -0.20
C LEU A 128 -11.95 -7.72 1.04
N LEU A 129 -11.08 -6.76 1.34
CA LEU A 129 -10.28 -6.77 2.56
C LEU A 129 -11.17 -6.72 3.80
N PHE A 130 -12.16 -5.82 3.83
CA PHE A 130 -13.09 -5.72 4.95
C PHE A 130 -13.93 -7.00 5.11
N TYR A 131 -14.46 -7.55 4.03
CA TYR A 131 -15.19 -8.81 4.00
C TYR A 131 -14.38 -9.99 4.60
N SER A 132 -13.07 -10.01 4.38
CA SER A 132 -12.21 -11.06 4.95
C SER A 132 -12.07 -11.03 6.48
N THR A 133 -12.56 -9.98 7.13
CA THR A 133 -12.57 -9.85 8.60
C THR A 133 -13.79 -10.51 9.26
N PHE A 134 -14.82 -10.84 8.48
CA PHE A 134 -16.07 -11.41 8.96
C PHE A 134 -15.90 -12.88 9.37
N GLN A 135 -16.75 -13.32 10.30
CA GLN A 135 -16.80 -14.73 10.69
C GLN A 135 -17.34 -15.60 9.54
N PRO A 136 -17.03 -16.91 9.49
CA PRO A 136 -17.51 -17.79 8.42
C PRO A 136 -19.03 -17.79 8.25
N GLN A 137 -19.78 -17.64 9.36
CA GLN A 137 -21.24 -17.57 9.36
C GLN A 137 -21.75 -16.28 8.70
N GLU A 138 -21.10 -15.15 8.98
CA GLU A 138 -21.41 -13.84 8.39
C GLU A 138 -21.05 -13.81 6.90
N GLN A 139 -19.91 -14.40 6.54
CA GLN A 139 -19.48 -14.54 5.14
C GLN A 139 -20.47 -15.36 4.30
N ALA A 140 -21.02 -16.44 4.87
CA ALA A 140 -22.00 -17.29 4.19
C ALA A 140 -23.31 -16.55 3.84
N GLN A 141 -23.64 -15.45 4.53
CA GLN A 141 -24.82 -14.63 4.23
C GLN A 141 -24.63 -13.81 2.94
N ILE A 142 -23.38 -13.51 2.56
CA ILE A 142 -23.06 -12.68 1.37
C ILE A 142 -22.67 -13.61 0.21
N LYS A 143 -23.69 -14.21 -0.42
CA LYS A 143 -23.53 -15.21 -1.50
C LYS A 143 -22.64 -14.76 -2.68
N LEU A 144 -22.64 -13.46 -3.00
CA LEU A 144 -21.83 -12.93 -4.10
C LEU A 144 -20.33 -13.05 -3.81
N LEU A 145 -19.91 -12.74 -2.57
CA LEU A 145 -18.51 -12.71 -2.17
C LEU A 145 -18.02 -14.06 -1.64
N SER A 146 -18.92 -14.95 -1.23
CA SER A 146 -18.58 -16.29 -0.73
C SER A 146 -17.91 -17.19 -1.78
N VAL A 147 -18.02 -16.86 -3.08
CA VAL A 147 -17.35 -17.59 -4.17
C VAL A 147 -15.84 -17.31 -4.20
N ILE A 148 -15.40 -16.21 -3.60
CA ILE A 148 -14.01 -15.74 -3.66
C ILE A 148 -13.16 -16.51 -2.65
N LYS A 149 -12.24 -17.34 -3.14
CA LYS A 149 -11.40 -18.23 -2.30
C LYS A 149 -10.34 -17.50 -1.47
N HIS A 150 -9.77 -16.41 -2.01
CA HIS A 150 -8.66 -15.68 -1.38
C HIS A 150 -8.93 -14.16 -1.33
N PRO A 151 -9.93 -13.71 -0.54
CA PRO A 151 -10.37 -12.32 -0.52
C PRO A 151 -9.28 -11.35 -0.04
N ILE A 152 -8.39 -11.78 0.86
CA ILE A 152 -7.26 -10.98 1.33
C ILE A 152 -6.29 -10.66 0.19
N THR A 153 -5.77 -11.71 -0.48
CA THR A 153 -4.81 -11.56 -1.58
C THR A 153 -5.41 -10.72 -2.69
N LEU A 154 -6.64 -11.03 -3.12
CA LEU A 154 -7.31 -10.28 -4.18
C LEU A 154 -7.58 -8.84 -3.77
N GLY A 155 -8.01 -8.58 -2.54
CA GLY A 155 -8.21 -7.22 -2.03
C GLY A 155 -6.95 -6.37 -2.09
N HIS A 156 -5.81 -6.90 -1.64
CA HIS A 156 -4.53 -6.20 -1.74
C HIS A 156 -4.08 -5.97 -3.18
N LEU A 157 -4.22 -6.97 -4.06
CA LEU A 157 -3.84 -6.82 -5.47
C LEU A 157 -4.69 -5.76 -6.18
N ILE A 158 -6.00 -5.73 -5.93
CA ILE A 158 -6.91 -4.72 -6.51
C ILE A 158 -6.56 -3.32 -5.97
N ILE A 159 -6.21 -3.20 -4.69
CA ILE A 159 -5.72 -1.92 -4.15
C ILE A 159 -4.42 -1.49 -4.83
N ILE A 160 -3.42 -2.37 -4.97
CA ILE A 160 -2.17 -2.01 -5.66
C ILE A 160 -2.44 -1.66 -7.13
N LEU A 161 -3.33 -2.39 -7.80
CA LEU A 161 -3.76 -2.08 -9.16
C LEU A 161 -4.40 -0.69 -9.24
N SER A 162 -5.23 -0.32 -8.26
CA SER A 162 -5.80 1.02 -8.21
C SER A 162 -4.72 2.11 -8.07
N LEU A 163 -3.67 1.88 -7.27
CA LEU A 163 -2.54 2.80 -7.15
C LEU A 163 -1.75 2.91 -8.47
N ILE A 164 -1.58 1.81 -9.19
CA ILE A 164 -1.00 1.84 -10.55
C ILE A 164 -1.87 2.70 -11.47
N LEU A 165 -3.19 2.48 -11.48
CA LEU A 165 -4.14 3.27 -12.28
C LEU A 165 -4.09 4.76 -11.94
N MET A 166 -3.92 5.11 -10.67
CA MET A 166 -3.78 6.50 -10.23
C MET A 166 -2.57 7.20 -10.86
N THR A 167 -1.50 6.43 -11.14
CA THR A 167 -0.26 6.93 -11.75
C THR A 167 -0.17 6.67 -13.25
N LEU A 168 -1.18 6.04 -13.85
CA LEU A 168 -1.16 5.72 -15.27
C LEU A 168 -1.33 7.00 -16.08
N LEU A 169 -0.54 7.15 -17.14
CA LEU A 169 -0.53 8.34 -18.01
C LEU A 169 -0.03 9.63 -17.36
N THR A 170 0.56 9.58 -16.16
CA THR A 170 1.47 10.64 -15.71
C THR A 170 2.81 10.51 -16.46
N PRO A 171 3.64 11.58 -16.49
CA PRO A 171 5.03 11.42 -16.86
C PRO A 171 5.68 10.30 -16.04
N TYR A 172 6.48 9.46 -16.69
CA TYR A 172 7.16 8.30 -16.09
C TYR A 172 6.25 7.18 -15.57
N TRP A 173 5.00 7.08 -16.04
CA TRP A 173 4.06 6.00 -15.63
C TRP A 173 4.65 4.58 -15.70
N TYR A 174 5.52 4.31 -16.69
CA TYR A 174 6.20 3.03 -16.84
C TYR A 174 7.11 2.70 -15.64
N ALA A 175 7.75 3.71 -15.04
CA ALA A 175 8.59 3.53 -13.86
C ALA A 175 7.74 3.17 -12.63
N PHE A 176 6.57 3.81 -12.47
CA PHE A 176 5.63 3.48 -11.39
C PHE A 176 5.10 2.06 -11.51
N ILE A 177 4.81 1.58 -12.72
CA ILE A 177 4.43 0.17 -12.95
C ILE A 177 5.53 -0.78 -12.45
N ILE A 178 6.79 -0.51 -12.79
CA ILE A 178 7.91 -1.35 -12.36
C ILE A 178 8.01 -1.37 -10.83
N VAL A 179 7.89 -0.21 -10.18
CA VAL A 179 7.93 -0.10 -8.71
C VAL A 179 6.81 -0.91 -8.06
N TYR A 180 5.56 -0.76 -8.50
CA TYR A 180 4.44 -1.51 -7.93
C TYR A 180 4.49 -3.01 -8.27
N LEU A 181 5.03 -3.39 -9.43
CA LEU A 181 5.24 -4.79 -9.78
C LEU A 181 6.29 -5.44 -8.88
N LEU A 182 7.42 -4.76 -8.61
CA LEU A 182 8.41 -5.21 -7.62
C LEU A 182 7.80 -5.36 -6.22
N PHE A 183 6.94 -4.41 -5.83
CA PHE A 183 6.22 -4.49 -4.56
C PHE A 183 5.31 -5.71 -4.51
N ILE A 184 4.51 -5.98 -5.55
CA ILE A 184 3.65 -7.18 -5.65
C ILE A 184 4.49 -8.46 -5.56
N LEU A 185 5.55 -8.57 -6.35
CA LEU A 185 6.43 -9.74 -6.36
C LEU A 185 7.01 -10.03 -4.98
N TYR A 186 7.43 -8.98 -4.27
CA TYR A 186 7.92 -9.10 -2.91
C TYR A 186 6.86 -9.61 -1.93
N LEU A 187 5.64 -9.07 -1.98
CA LEU A 187 4.56 -9.50 -1.09
C LEU A 187 4.20 -10.98 -1.30
N PHE A 188 4.25 -11.45 -2.55
CA PHE A 188 4.12 -12.88 -2.86
C PHE A 188 5.30 -13.69 -2.36
N TRP A 189 6.54 -13.24 -2.56
CA TRP A 189 7.73 -13.97 -2.12
C TRP A 189 7.76 -14.21 -0.62
N VAL A 190 7.35 -13.20 0.16
CA VAL A 190 7.28 -13.27 1.62
C VAL A 190 5.99 -13.93 2.12
N ASN A 191 5.08 -14.29 1.22
CA ASN A 191 3.79 -14.91 1.52
C ASN A 191 2.96 -14.11 2.54
N VAL A 192 3.00 -12.77 2.44
CA VAL A 192 2.30 -11.85 3.37
C VAL A 192 0.80 -12.12 3.41
N PHE A 193 0.23 -12.64 2.33
CA PHE A 193 -1.21 -12.92 2.19
C PHE A 193 -1.63 -14.32 2.62
N SER A 194 -0.69 -15.19 3.02
CA SER A 194 -1.01 -16.56 3.44
C SER A 194 -1.56 -16.56 4.86
N ILE A 195 -2.82 -16.99 5.02
CA ILE A 195 -3.35 -17.37 6.33
C ILE A 195 -2.76 -18.75 6.63
N LYS A 196 -1.90 -18.84 7.65
CA LYS A 196 -1.61 -20.16 8.23
C LYS A 196 -2.89 -20.66 8.90
N LYS A 197 -3.54 -21.64 8.29
CA LYS A 197 -4.57 -22.44 8.94
C LYS A 197 -3.94 -23.23 10.08
#